data_AF-A0A6A5A8B7-F1
#
_entry.id   AF-A0A6A5A8B7-F1
#
_cell.length_a   1.000
_cell.length_b   1.000
_cell.length_c   1.000
_cell.angle_alpha   90.00
_cell.angle_beta   90.00
_cell.angle_gamma   90.00
#
_symmetry.space_group_name_H-M   'P 1'
#
loop_
_entity.id
_entity.type
_entity.pdbx_description
1 polymer ?
#
loop_
_entity_poly.entity_id
_entity_poly.type
_entity_poly.pdbx_seq_one_letter_code
_entity_poly.pdbx_strand_id
1 'polypeptide(L)'
;MRALSKQKGPTEAEKMRVLVAYKEDKDWKLVAKHNGVAMTTARRVVNKGHVNKKPRGGARMGRSKVTPAIRDALERYVSDKCSYTLTAMKEFIAKDFPGVELSLQTISRHMLGMLYTIKTVLIEPATCNNDANKTKRKAFMEPY
;
A
#
# COMPACT_ATOMS: atom_id res chain seq x y z
N MET A 1 29.98 -15.51 22.74
CA MET A 1 29.86 -14.61 21.57
C MET A 1 28.77 -13.58 21.85
N ARG A 2 29.10 -12.27 21.94
CA ARG A 2 28.09 -11.21 22.10
C ARG A 2 27.33 -11.06 20.78
N ALA A 3 26.00 -11.18 20.81
CA ALA A 3 25.16 -10.87 19.67
C ALA A 3 25.41 -9.41 19.26
N LEU A 4 25.92 -9.19 18.04
CA LEU A 4 26.01 -7.86 17.44
C LEU A 4 24.57 -7.35 17.31
N SER A 5 24.19 -6.41 18.18
CA SER A 5 22.92 -5.73 18.05
C SER A 5 22.87 -5.08 16.67
N LYS A 6 21.77 -5.30 15.93
CA LYS A 6 21.54 -4.64 14.64
C LYS A 6 21.67 -3.13 14.87
N GLN A 7 22.77 -2.53 14.40
CA GLN A 7 22.98 -1.10 14.61
C GLN A 7 21.82 -0.33 13.98
N LYS A 8 21.11 0.44 14.81
CA LYS A 8 20.05 1.35 14.37
C LYS A 8 20.71 2.35 13.42
N GLY A 9 20.30 2.35 12.15
CA GLY A 9 20.84 3.27 11.16
C GLY A 9 20.64 4.73 11.57
N PRO A 10 21.47 5.66 11.07
CA PRO A 10 21.52 7.02 11.58
C PRO A 10 20.18 7.74 11.45
N THR A 11 19.80 8.45 12.50
CA THR A 11 18.57 9.22 12.61
C THR A 11 18.58 10.41 11.64
N GLU A 12 17.41 11.00 11.41
CA GLU A 12 17.29 12.18 10.56
C GLU A 12 18.00 13.39 11.15
N ALA A 13 17.93 13.55 12.48
CA ALA A 13 18.64 14.60 13.22
C ALA A 13 20.16 14.45 13.11
N GLU A 14 20.71 13.24 13.22
CA GLU A 14 22.15 12.99 13.04
C GLU A 14 22.63 13.37 11.64
N LYS A 15 21.85 13.01 10.62
CA LYS A 15 22.14 13.40 9.22
C LYS A 15 22.02 14.90 9.03
N MET A 16 21.06 15.55 9.70
CA MET A 16 20.86 16.99 9.60
C MET A 16 22.05 17.75 10.17
N ARG A 17 22.61 17.30 11.31
CA ARG A 17 23.82 17.90 11.88
C ARG A 17 25.00 17.87 10.91
N VAL A 18 25.19 16.76 10.21
CA VAL A 18 26.21 16.63 9.15
C VAL A 18 25.94 17.62 8.01
N LEU A 19 24.68 17.74 7.58
CA LEU A 19 24.29 18.64 6.49
C LEU A 19 24.46 20.12 6.87
N VAL A 20 24.12 20.50 8.09
CA VAL A 20 24.32 21.87 8.61
C VAL A 20 25.81 22.20 8.67
N ALA A 21 26.64 21.31 9.23
CA ALA A 21 28.08 21.51 9.28
C ALA A 21 28.69 21.72 7.88
N TYR A 22 28.19 20.98 6.87
CA TYR A 22 28.61 21.18 5.49
C TYR A 22 28.19 22.55 4.92
N LYS A 23 26.98 23.03 5.23
CA LYS A 23 26.49 24.34 4.79
C LYS A 23 27.20 25.53 5.46
N GLU A 24 27.74 25.31 6.65
CA GLU A 24 28.51 26.30 7.42
C GLU A 24 30.02 26.21 7.15
N ASP A 25 30.45 25.48 6.12
CA ASP A 25 31.85 25.23 5.77
C ASP A 25 32.71 24.65 6.92
N LYS A 26 32.08 23.95 7.86
CA LYS A 26 32.73 23.25 8.98
C LYS A 26 33.15 21.83 8.57
N ASP A 27 33.98 21.19 9.41
CA ASP A 27 34.37 19.79 9.20
C ASP A 27 33.20 18.82 9.47
N TRP A 28 32.37 18.63 8.46
CA TRP A 28 31.24 17.71 8.47
C TRP A 28 31.67 16.24 8.58
N LYS A 29 32.92 15.88 8.24
CA LYS A 29 33.43 14.50 8.38
C LYS A 29 33.65 14.17 9.85
N LEU A 30 34.19 15.12 10.60
CA LEU A 30 34.33 15.00 12.05
C LEU A 30 32.95 14.91 12.72
N VAL A 31 32.00 15.76 12.32
CA VAL A 31 30.61 15.70 12.80
C VAL A 31 29.97 14.34 12.50
N ALA A 32 30.19 13.77 11.32
CA ALA A 32 29.68 12.44 10.98
C ALA A 32 30.24 11.34 11.91
N LYS A 33 31.55 11.37 12.18
CA LYS A 33 32.21 10.42 13.09
C LYS A 33 31.63 10.48 14.51
N HIS A 34 31.47 11.68 15.07
CA HIS A 34 30.90 11.85 16.42
C HIS A 34 29.41 11.47 16.51
N ASN A 35 28.67 11.58 15.40
CA ASN A 35 27.26 11.23 15.36
C ASN A 35 26.98 9.78 14.93
N GLY A 36 28.01 8.95 14.77
CA GLY A 36 27.85 7.56 14.33
C GLY A 36 27.30 7.42 12.90
N VAL A 37 27.41 8.46 12.08
CA VAL A 37 26.95 8.44 10.69
C VAL A 37 28.06 7.86 9.82
N ALA A 38 27.79 6.69 9.22
CA ALA A 38 28.73 6.08 8.28
C ALA A 38 29.12 7.07 7.16
N MET A 39 30.41 7.17 6.83
CA MET A 39 30.93 8.14 5.86
C MET A 39 30.25 8.08 4.49
N THR A 40 29.85 6.89 4.04
CA THR A 40 29.06 6.70 2.80
C THR A 40 27.68 7.36 2.87
N THR A 41 27.04 7.32 4.04
CA THR A 41 25.75 7.98 4.31
C THR A 41 25.95 9.48 4.43
N ALA A 42 26.98 9.94 5.15
CA ALA A 42 27.31 11.35 5.28
C ALA A 42 27.56 12.00 3.91
N ARG A 43 28.39 11.37 3.06
CA ARG A 43 28.64 11.82 1.68
C ARG A 43 27.35 11.86 0.85
N ARG A 44 26.48 10.86 0.99
CA ARG A 44 25.18 10.85 0.29
C ARG A 44 24.28 12.01 0.72
N VAL A 45 24.25 12.33 2.01
CA VAL A 45 23.45 13.44 2.56
C VAL A 45 23.96 14.77 2.04
N VAL A 46 25.28 15.00 2.11
CA VAL A 46 25.94 16.20 1.59
C VAL A 46 25.68 16.35 0.09
N ASN A 47 25.94 15.32 -0.71
CA ASN A 47 25.77 15.38 -2.17
C ASN A 47 24.30 15.59 -2.60
N LYS A 48 23.33 15.07 -1.83
CA LYS A 48 21.90 15.24 -2.14
C LYS A 48 21.30 16.54 -1.58
N GLY A 49 21.96 17.17 -0.60
CA GLY A 49 21.49 18.39 0.04
C GLY A 49 20.25 18.22 0.94
N HIS A 50 19.79 16.99 1.20
CA HIS A 50 18.63 16.72 2.05
C HIS A 50 18.75 15.39 2.81
N VAL A 51 18.06 15.28 3.94
CA VAL A 51 18.10 14.09 4.82
C VAL A 51 16.89 13.16 4.64
N ASN A 52 15.80 13.70 4.10
CA ASN A 52 14.53 13.02 3.98
C ASN A 52 14.63 11.80 3.06
N LYS A 53 13.96 10.71 3.43
CA LYS A 53 13.84 9.53 2.57
C LYS A 53 12.82 9.81 1.47
N LYS A 54 13.26 9.79 0.21
CA LYS A 54 12.32 9.76 -0.92
C LYS A 54 11.55 8.43 -0.91
N PRO A 55 10.28 8.43 -1.38
CA PRO A 55 9.52 7.20 -1.53
C PRO A 55 10.31 6.20 -2.39
N ARG A 56 10.29 4.92 -1.99
CA ARG A 56 11.03 3.86 -2.67
C ARG A 56 10.10 3.14 -3.63
N GLY A 57 10.51 3.06 -4.90
CA GLY A 57 9.71 2.42 -5.94
C GLY A 57 8.46 3.22 -6.28
N GLY A 58 7.51 2.58 -6.96
CA GLY A 58 6.26 3.19 -7.37
C GLY A 58 5.84 2.76 -8.78
N ALA A 59 4.56 3.03 -9.09
CA ALA A 59 4.05 2.86 -10.44
C ALA A 59 4.82 3.76 -11.41
N ARG A 60 5.27 3.19 -12.53
CA ARG A 60 5.90 3.95 -13.60
C ARG A 60 4.83 4.36 -14.60
N MET A 61 4.54 5.66 -14.66
CA MET A 61 3.67 6.24 -15.69
C MET A 61 4.23 5.86 -17.06
N GLY A 62 3.41 5.23 -17.91
CA GLY A 62 3.81 4.66 -19.21
C GLY A 62 4.04 3.14 -19.22
N ARG A 63 4.18 2.48 -18.06
CA ARG A 63 4.22 1.00 -17.98
C ARG A 63 2.89 0.38 -17.57
N SER A 64 2.01 1.14 -16.92
CA SER A 64 0.65 0.69 -16.63
C SER A 64 -0.19 0.73 -17.91
N LYS A 65 -0.79 -0.40 -18.29
CA LYS A 65 -1.76 -0.45 -19.39
C LYS A 65 -3.06 0.26 -19.05
N VAL A 66 -3.46 0.23 -17.77
CA VAL A 66 -4.67 0.91 -17.31
C VAL A 66 -4.30 2.32 -16.91
N THR A 67 -4.66 3.26 -17.78
CA THR A 67 -4.53 4.70 -17.57
C THR A 67 -5.73 5.21 -16.75
N PRO A 68 -5.64 6.43 -16.17
CA PRO A 68 -6.79 7.05 -15.52
C PRO A 68 -8.02 7.11 -16.43
N ALA A 69 -7.85 7.48 -17.71
CA ALA A 69 -8.95 7.53 -18.68
C ALA A 69 -9.65 6.16 -18.88
N ILE A 70 -8.90 5.06 -18.91
CA ILE A 70 -9.49 3.71 -18.99
C ILE A 70 -10.23 3.37 -17.70
N ARG A 71 -9.69 3.75 -16.54
CA ARG A 71 -10.37 3.55 -15.26
C ARG A 71 -11.70 4.29 -15.22
N ASP A 72 -11.71 5.55 -15.66
CA ASP A 72 -12.92 6.38 -15.70
C ASP A 72 -13.92 5.86 -16.75
N ALA A 73 -13.46 5.19 -17.81
CA ALA A 73 -14.34 4.47 -18.73
C ALA A 73 -14.97 3.23 -18.09
N LEU A 74 -14.19 2.43 -17.35
CA LEU A 74 -14.71 1.28 -16.61
C LEU A 74 -15.78 1.69 -15.59
N GLU A 75 -15.56 2.79 -14.88
CA GLU A 75 -16.54 3.37 -13.96
C GLU A 75 -17.84 3.73 -14.69
N ARG A 76 -17.74 4.47 -15.81
CA ARG A 76 -18.89 4.81 -16.65
C ARG A 76 -19.68 3.58 -17.10
N TYR A 77 -19.02 2.53 -17.62
CA TYR A 77 -19.73 1.34 -18.07
C TYR A 77 -20.55 0.67 -16.95
N VAL A 78 -20.01 0.64 -15.72
CA VAL A 78 -20.71 0.07 -14.57
C VAL A 78 -21.89 0.95 -14.15
N SER A 79 -21.69 2.26 -14.11
CA SER A 79 -22.72 3.23 -13.78
C SER A 79 -23.86 3.23 -14.78
N ASP A 80 -23.56 3.08 -16.07
CA ASP A 80 -24.56 3.01 -17.15
C ASP A 80 -25.34 1.70 -17.09
N LYS A 81 -24.65 0.56 -16.94
CA LYS A 81 -25.29 -0.76 -16.81
C LYS A 81 -24.38 -1.76 -16.09
N CYS A 82 -24.74 -2.06 -14.85
CA CYS A 82 -23.99 -2.98 -13.98
C CYS A 82 -24.05 -4.46 -14.40
N SER A 83 -24.89 -4.84 -15.37
CA SER A 83 -25.00 -6.21 -15.89
C SER A 83 -24.03 -6.52 -17.02
N TYR A 84 -23.18 -5.58 -17.44
CA TYR A 84 -22.12 -5.87 -18.39
C TYR A 84 -21.12 -6.88 -17.83
N THR A 85 -20.79 -7.88 -18.63
CA THR A 85 -19.78 -8.87 -18.29
C THR A 85 -18.37 -8.27 -18.48
N LEU A 86 -17.37 -8.86 -17.81
CA LEU A 86 -15.96 -8.46 -18.01
C LEU A 86 -15.52 -8.62 -19.47
N THR A 87 -16.07 -9.59 -20.19
CA THR A 87 -15.81 -9.80 -21.62
C THR A 87 -16.35 -8.65 -22.45
N ALA A 88 -17.59 -8.21 -22.20
CA ALA A 88 -18.16 -7.05 -22.87
C ALA A 88 -17.35 -5.78 -22.58
N MET A 89 -16.95 -5.57 -21.33
CA MET A 89 -16.07 -4.44 -20.97
C MET A 89 -14.71 -4.50 -21.66
N LYS A 90 -14.13 -5.70 -21.85
CA LYS A 90 -12.89 -5.86 -22.64
C LYS A 90 -13.09 -5.37 -24.07
N GLU A 91 -14.21 -5.73 -24.70
CA GLU A 91 -14.54 -5.29 -26.05
C GLU A 91 -14.78 -3.79 -26.13
N PHE A 92 -15.45 -3.18 -25.14
CA PHE A 92 -15.64 -1.73 -25.08
C PHE A 92 -14.33 -0.98 -24.94
N ILE A 93 -13.42 -1.45 -24.08
CA ILE A 93 -12.08 -0.86 -23.94
C ILE A 93 -11.31 -0.94 -25.26
N ALA A 94 -11.37 -2.08 -25.95
CA ALA A 94 -10.69 -2.23 -27.24
C ALA A 94 -11.24 -1.30 -28.32
N LYS A 95 -12.54 -0.95 -28.26
CA LYS A 95 -13.20 0.01 -29.16
C LYS A 95 -12.87 1.45 -28.80
N ASP A 96 -12.98 1.82 -27.53
CA ASP A 96 -12.78 3.19 -27.05
C ASP A 96 -11.30 3.60 -26.98
N PHE A 97 -10.41 2.63 -26.77
CA PHE A 97 -8.97 2.82 -26.63
C PHE A 97 -8.20 1.89 -27.60
N PRO A 98 -8.09 2.26 -28.89
CA PRO A 98 -7.40 1.46 -29.90
C PRO A 98 -5.97 1.11 -29.51
N GLY A 99 -5.56 -0.14 -29.73
CA GLY A 99 -4.22 -0.64 -29.39
C GLY A 99 -4.04 -1.03 -27.91
N VAL A 100 -5.05 -0.85 -27.06
CA VAL A 100 -5.02 -1.31 -25.68
C VAL A 100 -5.68 -2.68 -25.56
N GLU A 101 -4.87 -3.69 -25.21
CA GLU A 101 -5.40 -4.99 -24.81
C GLU A 101 -5.20 -5.25 -23.31
N LEU A 102 -6.34 -5.45 -22.63
CA LEU A 102 -6.41 -5.83 -21.23
C LEU A 102 -6.88 -7.28 -21.07
N SER A 103 -6.33 -7.98 -20.09
CA SER A 103 -6.88 -9.28 -19.67
C SER A 103 -8.12 -9.09 -18.80
N LEU A 104 -9.02 -10.07 -18.81
CA LEU A 104 -10.20 -10.09 -17.93
C LEU A 104 -9.80 -9.93 -16.45
N GLN A 105 -8.69 -10.54 -16.06
CA GLN A 105 -8.13 -10.45 -14.71
C GLN A 105 -7.71 -9.03 -14.35
N THR A 106 -7.20 -8.26 -15.31
CA THR A 106 -6.82 -6.85 -15.11
C THR A 106 -8.06 -6.01 -14.86
N ILE A 107 -9.07 -6.16 -15.71
CA ILE A 107 -10.37 -5.46 -15.57
C ILE A 107 -11.00 -5.82 -14.23
N SER A 108 -11.11 -7.11 -13.90
CA SER A 108 -11.65 -7.59 -12.61
C SER A 108 -10.92 -6.98 -11.41
N ARG A 109 -9.58 -6.91 -11.44
CA ARG A 109 -8.80 -6.35 -10.33
C ARG A 109 -9.04 -4.85 -10.15
N HIS A 110 -9.20 -4.11 -11.24
CA HIS A 110 -9.58 -2.69 -11.16
C HIS A 110 -11.01 -2.51 -10.65
N MET A 111 -11.95 -3.33 -11.13
CA MET A 111 -13.33 -3.34 -10.67
C MET A 111 -13.44 -3.58 -9.16
N LEU A 112 -12.73 -4.57 -8.63
CA LEU A 112 -12.66 -4.84 -7.19
C LEU A 112 -12.03 -3.71 -6.38
N GLY A 113 -11.16 -2.91 -6.99
CA GLY A 113 -10.56 -1.74 -6.35
C GLY A 113 -11.46 -0.50 -6.37
N MET A 114 -12.42 -0.43 -7.29
CA MET A 114 -13.37 0.69 -7.42
C MET A 114 -14.68 0.43 -6.69
N LEU A 115 -15.14 -0.82 -6.69
CA LEU A 115 -16.43 -1.21 -6.13
C LEU A 115 -16.28 -1.76 -4.72
N TYR A 116 -17.23 -1.43 -3.85
CA TYR A 116 -17.35 -2.07 -2.56
C TYR A 116 -17.94 -3.48 -2.73
N THR A 117 -17.32 -4.47 -2.09
CA THR A 117 -17.89 -5.82 -2.00
C THR A 117 -18.63 -5.93 -0.67
N ILE A 118 -19.95 -6.02 -0.70
CA ILE A 118 -20.71 -6.38 0.49
C ILE A 118 -20.52 -7.89 0.69
N LYS A 119 -19.89 -8.28 1.79
CA LYS A 119 -19.95 -9.68 2.22
C LYS A 119 -21.39 -9.99 2.57
N THR A 120 -21.92 -11.08 2.04
CA THR A 120 -23.23 -11.59 2.45
C THR A 120 -23.24 -11.74 3.97
N VAL A 121 -24.02 -10.92 4.65
CA VAL A 121 -24.22 -11.05 6.09
C VAL A 121 -25.09 -12.29 6.25
N LEU A 122 -24.55 -13.32 6.91
CA LEU A 122 -25.39 -14.42 7.37
C LEU A 122 -26.32 -13.80 8.42
N ILE A 123 -27.62 -13.80 8.15
CA ILE A 123 -28.62 -13.52 9.18
C ILE A 123 -28.46 -14.65 10.18
N GLU A 124 -27.84 -14.37 11.32
CA GLU A 124 -27.83 -15.34 12.41
C GLU A 124 -29.30 -15.55 12.79
N PRO A 125 -29.85 -16.76 12.65
CA PRO A 125 -31.21 -17.00 13.05
C PRO A 125 -31.34 -16.59 14.51
N ALA A 126 -32.35 -15.79 14.86
CA ALA A 126 -32.64 -15.45 16.25
C ALA A 126 -32.83 -16.72 17.13
N THR A 127 -33.07 -17.87 16.48
CA THR A 127 -33.11 -19.20 17.09
C THR A 127 -31.75 -19.74 17.53
N CYS A 128 -30.62 -19.34 16.94
CA CYS A 128 -29.28 -19.80 17.33
C CYS A 128 -28.82 -19.21 18.68
N ASN A 129 -29.26 -18.00 19.01
CA ASN A 129 -28.95 -17.32 20.27
C ASN A 129 -30.20 -17.01 21.11
N ASN A 130 -31.22 -17.88 21.03
CA ASN A 130 -32.37 -17.81 21.91
C ASN A 130 -32.03 -18.28 23.33
N ASP A 131 -32.84 -17.87 24.30
CA ASP A 131 -32.57 -18.16 25.72
C ASP A 131 -32.58 -19.66 26.03
N ALA A 132 -33.41 -20.44 25.32
CA ALA A 132 -33.44 -21.89 25.44
C ALA A 132 -32.07 -22.54 25.10
N ASN A 133 -31.42 -22.08 24.02
CA ASN A 133 -30.12 -22.58 23.61
C ASN A 133 -28.99 -22.08 24.52
N LYS A 134 -29.10 -20.87 25.07
CA LYS A 134 -28.18 -20.38 26.11
C LYS A 134 -28.25 -21.23 27.37
N THR A 135 -29.46 -21.56 27.83
CA THR A 135 -29.67 -22.44 29.00
C THR A 135 -29.07 -23.83 28.77
N LYS A 136 -29.30 -24.43 27.59
CA LYS A 136 -28.69 -25.74 27.24
C LYS A 136 -27.16 -25.69 27.22
N ARG A 137 -26.56 -24.62 26.68
CA ARG A 137 -25.09 -24.44 26.69
C ARG A 137 -24.54 -24.27 28.10
N LYS A 138 -25.24 -23.54 28.96
CA LYS A 138 -24.88 -23.39 30.37
C LYS A 138 -24.92 -24.74 31.10
N ALA A 139 -26.02 -25.48 30.95
CA ALA A 139 -26.18 -26.81 31.56
C ALA A 139 -25.13 -27.82 31.08
N PHE A 140 -24.66 -27.69 29.84
CA PHE A 140 -23.56 -28.52 29.33
C PHE A 140 -22.20 -28.18 29.98
N MET A 141 -21.97 -26.93 30.38
CA MET A 141 -20.71 -26.46 30.96
C MET A 141 -20.66 -26.58 32.49
N GLU A 142 -21.79 -26.73 33.17
CA GLU A 142 -21.82 -27.02 34.60
C GLU A 142 -21.62 -28.53 34.83
N PRO A 143 -20.51 -28.98 35.45
CA PRO A 143 -20.32 -30.38 35.79
C PRO A 143 -21.33 -30.79 36.88
N TYR A 144 -21.85 -32.02 36.74
CA TYR A 144 -22.88 -32.64 37.58
C TYR A 144 -22.71 -32.43 39.08
#